data_AF-H0FEE2-F1
#
_entry.id   AF-H0FEE2-F1
#
_cell.length_a   1.000
_cell.length_b   1.000
_cell.length_c   1.000
_cell.angle_alpha   90.00
_cell.angle_beta   90.00
_cell.angle_gamma   90.00
#
_symmetry.space_group_name_H-M   'P 1'
#
loop_
_entity.id
_entity.type
_entity.pdbx_description
1 polymer ?
#
loop_
_entity_poly.entity_id
_entity_poly.type
_entity_poly.pdbx_seq_one_letter_code
_entity_poly.pdbx_strand_id
1 'polypeptide(L)'
;MKLKESLDVSGDKAAYAEWRELHDQADIVFYLLRADRLILGDSDVEERVKCDLKHIGDWLDSRDPRPRFFIIGTHCDLDTEFGNTLADKPGDYVDKFRKLPVVAELVGHAGGAQQAKVILGSMKTVQQTEALVYQVFQQVIS
;
A
#
# COMPACT_ATOMS: atom_id res chain seq x y z
N MET A 1 -1.75 20.34 1.57
CA MET A 1 -0.73 19.38 1.09
C MET A 1 -0.10 19.97 -0.16
N LYS A 2 1.23 20.05 -0.26
CA LYS A 2 1.91 20.40 -1.52
C LYS A 2 2.35 19.08 -2.15
N LEU A 3 1.70 18.67 -3.24
CA LEU A 3 2.19 17.58 -4.06
C LEU A 3 3.34 18.16 -4.91
N LYS A 4 4.59 17.76 -4.64
CA LYS A 4 5.60 17.88 -5.69
C LYS A 4 5.22 16.88 -6.78
N GLU A 5 5.42 17.23 -8.05
CA GLU A 5 5.37 16.21 -9.11
C GLU A 5 6.35 15.10 -8.70
N SER A 6 5.81 13.92 -8.39
CA SER A 6 6.59 12.73 -8.14
C SER A 6 6.49 11.84 -9.37
N LEU A 7 7.63 11.35 -9.85
CA LEU A 7 7.64 10.36 -10.91
C LEU A 7 6.96 9.08 -10.42
N ASP A 8 6.17 8.46 -11.29
CA ASP A 8 5.88 7.04 -11.18
C ASP A 8 7.21 6.30 -11.35
N VAL A 9 7.62 5.59 -10.30
CA VAL A 9 8.91 4.88 -10.26
C VAL A 9 8.68 3.41 -10.54
N SER A 10 9.61 2.82 -11.28
CA SER A 10 9.52 1.40 -11.64
C SER A 10 9.39 0.52 -10.39
N GLY A 11 8.57 -0.54 -10.53
CA GLY A 11 8.46 -1.61 -9.55
C GLY A 11 9.69 -2.51 -9.43
N ASP A 12 10.71 -2.34 -10.29
CA ASP A 12 11.88 -3.23 -10.35
C ASP A 12 12.84 -3.01 -9.16
N LYS A 13 13.57 -4.06 -8.75
CA LYS A 13 14.62 -3.96 -7.71
C LYS A 13 15.73 -2.99 -8.13
N ALA A 14 15.96 -2.84 -9.44
CA ALA A 14 16.91 -1.86 -9.97
C ALA A 14 16.56 -0.40 -9.59
N ALA A 15 15.29 -0.13 -9.25
CA ALA A 15 14.82 1.21 -8.88
C ALA A 15 14.94 1.52 -7.38
N TYR A 16 15.46 0.61 -6.55
CA TYR A 16 15.53 0.85 -5.10
C TYR A 16 16.35 2.08 -4.70
N ALA A 17 17.37 2.46 -5.49
CA ALA A 17 18.10 3.69 -5.24
C ALA A 17 17.20 4.93 -5.39
N GLU A 18 16.39 4.97 -6.46
CA GLU A 18 15.43 6.05 -6.71
C GLU A 18 14.31 6.05 -5.67
N TRP A 19 13.83 4.88 -5.26
CA TRP A 19 12.86 4.76 -4.17
C TRP A 19 13.39 5.37 -2.89
N ARG A 20 14.66 5.10 -2.55
CA ARG A 20 15.31 5.66 -1.37
C ARG A 20 15.41 7.19 -1.44
N GLU A 21 15.81 7.74 -2.58
CA GLU A 21 15.92 9.19 -2.78
C GLU A 21 14.57 9.91 -2.62
N LEU A 22 13.50 9.33 -3.16
CA LEU A 22 12.14 9.85 -3.00
C LEU A 22 11.64 9.69 -1.57
N HIS A 23 11.88 8.53 -0.97
CA HIS A 23 11.54 8.24 0.42
C HIS A 23 12.15 9.29 1.36
N ASP A 24 13.41 9.66 1.18
CA ASP A 24 14.12 10.57 2.09
C ASP A 24 13.58 12.00 2.05
N GLN A 25 12.85 12.36 1.00
CA GLN A 25 12.22 13.68 0.82
C GLN A 25 10.72 13.67 1.12
N ALA A 26 10.10 12.50 1.28
CA ALA A 26 8.66 12.36 1.39
C ALA A 26 8.16 12.59 2.83
N ASP A 27 7.04 13.31 2.99
CA ASP A 27 6.28 13.31 4.25
C ASP A 27 5.33 12.10 4.33
N ILE A 28 4.93 11.59 3.17
CA ILE A 28 3.97 10.52 2.98
C ILE A 28 4.47 9.58 1.89
N VAL A 29 4.46 8.28 2.18
CA VAL A 29 4.88 7.22 1.25
C VAL A 29 3.68 6.34 0.94
N PHE A 30 3.43 6.14 -0.35
CA PHE A 30 2.40 5.24 -0.86
C PHE A 30 3.07 4.03 -1.50
N TYR A 31 2.91 2.86 -0.89
CA TYR A 31 3.40 1.59 -1.45
C TYR A 31 2.23 0.84 -2.08
N LEU A 32 2.23 0.75 -3.42
CA LEU A 32 1.19 0.11 -4.20
C LEU A 32 1.53 -1.37 -4.44
N LEU A 33 0.56 -2.25 -4.24
CA LEU A 33 0.71 -3.70 -4.45
C LEU A 33 -0.52 -4.32 -5.13
N ARG A 34 -0.37 -5.54 -5.65
CA ARG A 34 -1.45 -6.34 -6.26
C ARG A 34 -2.21 -7.12 -5.18
N ALA A 35 -3.30 -6.56 -4.68
CA ALA A 35 -4.07 -7.18 -3.60
C ALA A 35 -4.76 -8.47 -4.08
N ASP A 36 -5.28 -8.47 -5.30
CA ASP A 36 -5.89 -9.63 -5.95
C ASP A 36 -4.95 -10.84 -5.96
N ARG A 37 -3.69 -10.63 -6.34
CA ARG A 37 -2.70 -11.73 -6.41
C ARG A 37 -2.28 -12.21 -5.02
N LEU A 38 -2.11 -11.31 -4.05
CA LEU A 38 -1.79 -11.71 -2.68
C LEU A 38 -2.93 -12.50 -2.04
N ILE A 39 -4.20 -12.12 -2.27
CA ILE A 39 -5.35 -12.87 -1.77
C ILE A 39 -5.43 -14.27 -2.38
N LEU A 40 -5.03 -14.41 -3.65
CA LEU A 40 -4.94 -15.70 -4.33
C LEU A 40 -3.72 -16.54 -3.93
N GLY A 41 -2.87 -16.04 -3.03
CA GLY A 41 -1.67 -16.76 -2.56
C GLY A 41 -0.55 -16.85 -3.60
N ASP A 42 -0.44 -15.83 -4.46
CA ASP A 42 0.61 -15.75 -5.47
C ASP A 42 2.00 -15.59 -4.83
N SER A 43 2.79 -16.66 -4.87
CA SER A 43 4.09 -16.73 -4.21
C SER A 43 5.12 -15.74 -4.76
N ASP A 44 5.06 -15.42 -6.05
CA ASP A 44 6.02 -14.51 -6.67
C ASP A 44 5.77 -13.07 -6.21
N VAL A 45 4.49 -12.68 -6.11
CA VAL A 45 4.11 -11.38 -5.55
C VAL A 45 4.42 -11.33 -4.05
N GLU A 46 4.15 -12.41 -3.32
CA GLU A 46 4.46 -12.47 -1.90
C GLU A 46 5.96 -12.30 -1.63
N GLU A 47 6.80 -13.05 -2.34
CA GLU A 47 8.26 -12.96 -2.21
C GLU A 47 8.78 -11.58 -2.64
N ARG A 48 8.15 -10.99 -3.66
CA ARG A 48 8.47 -9.62 -4.08
C ARG A 48 8.19 -8.62 -2.98
N VAL A 49 7.01 -8.67 -2.37
CA VAL A 49 6.66 -7.81 -1.23
C VAL A 49 7.65 -8.03 -0.09
N LYS A 50 7.96 -9.27 0.26
CA LYS A 50 8.98 -9.59 1.29
C LYS A 50 10.37 -9.04 0.99
N CYS A 51 10.77 -9.01 -0.28
CA CYS A 51 12.02 -8.37 -0.68
C CYS A 51 11.95 -6.85 -0.50
N ASP A 52 10.89 -6.21 -0.98
CA ASP A 52 10.68 -4.75 -0.86
C ASP A 52 10.64 -4.34 0.63
N LEU A 53 10.03 -5.16 1.48
CA LEU A 53 9.87 -4.94 2.93
C LEU A 53 11.17 -4.71 3.68
N LYS A 54 12.20 -5.50 3.38
CA LYS A 54 13.49 -5.38 4.04
C LYS A 54 14.06 -3.98 3.84
N HIS A 55 13.97 -3.48 2.61
CA HIS A 55 14.45 -2.15 2.27
C HIS A 55 13.58 -1.04 2.86
N ILE A 56 12.26 -1.14 2.67
CA ILE A 56 11.32 -0.12 3.16
C ILE A 56 11.38 0.01 4.69
N GLY A 57 11.41 -1.11 5.42
CA GLY A 57 11.52 -1.12 6.88
C GLY A 57 12.78 -0.38 7.36
N ASP A 58 13.95 -0.75 6.82
CA ASP A 58 15.22 -0.09 7.14
C ASP A 58 15.16 1.42 6.85
N TRP A 59 14.49 1.81 5.77
CA TRP A 59 14.39 3.22 5.41
C TRP A 59 13.51 4.01 6.35
N LEU A 60 12.34 3.47 6.69
CA LEU A 60 11.43 4.07 7.64
C LEU A 60 12.07 4.20 9.04
N ASP A 61 12.87 3.23 9.46
CA ASP A 61 13.58 3.24 10.75
C ASP A 61 14.74 4.25 10.78
N SER A 62 15.33 4.56 9.62
CA SER A 62 16.44 5.52 9.50
C SER A 62 16.02 7.00 9.53
N ARG A 63 14.72 7.31 9.62
CA ARG A 63 14.21 8.69 9.55
C ARG A 63 13.50 9.11 10.82
N ASP A 64 13.80 10.34 11.25
CA ASP A 64 13.07 11.07 12.28
C ASP A 64 12.83 12.52 11.80
N PRO A 65 11.56 12.96 11.60
CA PRO A 65 10.34 12.18 11.77
C PRO A 65 10.18 11.09 10.70
N ARG A 66 9.64 9.94 11.12
CA ARG A 66 9.23 8.85 10.21
C ARG A 66 8.12 9.35 9.28
N PRO A 67 8.17 9.11 7.96
CA PRO A 67 7.08 9.49 7.06
C PRO A 67 5.84 8.64 7.33
N ARG A 68 4.66 9.20 7.03
CA ARG A 68 3.40 8.43 7.10
C ARG A 68 3.42 7.38 5.99
N PHE A 69 3.14 6.13 6.34
CA PHE A 69 3.24 5.02 5.40
C PHE A 69 1.86 4.44 5.09
N PHE A 70 1.52 4.36 3.80
CA PHE A 70 0.29 3.76 3.33
C PHE A 70 0.58 2.56 2.45
N ILE A 71 -0.13 1.48 2.73
CA ILE A 71 -0.15 0.25 1.95
C ILE A 71 -1.41 0.31 1.12
N ILE A 72 -1.25 0.45 -0.19
CA ILE A 72 -2.37 0.59 -1.13
C ILE A 72 -2.49 -0.69 -1.94
N GLY A 73 -3.45 -1.53 -1.56
CA GLY A 73 -3.80 -2.71 -2.32
C GLY A 73 -4.69 -2.36 -3.51
N THR A 74 -4.19 -2.62 -4.71
CA THR A 74 -4.83 -2.27 -5.98
C THR A 74 -5.39 -3.51 -6.68
N HIS A 75 -6.06 -3.31 -7.82
CA HIS A 75 -6.63 -4.37 -8.66
C HIS A 75 -7.70 -5.23 -7.97
N CYS A 76 -8.33 -4.71 -6.90
CA CYS A 76 -9.34 -5.46 -6.17
C CYS A 76 -10.57 -5.80 -7.04
N ASP A 77 -10.80 -5.09 -8.15
CA ASP A 77 -11.86 -5.42 -9.12
C ASP A 77 -11.72 -6.78 -9.80
N LEU A 78 -10.52 -7.39 -9.74
CA LEU A 78 -10.26 -8.75 -10.23
C LEU A 78 -10.62 -9.83 -9.20
N ASP A 79 -10.87 -9.45 -7.94
CA ASP A 79 -11.42 -10.33 -6.93
C ASP A 79 -12.95 -10.18 -6.89
N THR A 80 -13.67 -11.27 -7.19
CA THR A 80 -15.13 -11.30 -7.14
C THR A 80 -15.70 -10.96 -5.76
N GLU A 81 -14.96 -11.24 -4.69
CA GLU A 81 -15.37 -10.93 -3.32
C GLU A 81 -15.39 -9.42 -3.09
N PHE A 82 -14.46 -8.65 -3.66
CA PHE A 82 -14.43 -7.19 -3.55
C PHE A 82 -15.69 -6.54 -4.14
N GLY A 83 -16.10 -7.00 -5.33
CA GLY A 83 -17.31 -6.50 -6.01
C GLY A 83 -18.59 -6.81 -5.23
N ASN A 84 -18.67 -7.98 -4.59
CA ASN A 84 -19.82 -8.40 -3.79
C ASN A 84 -19.86 -7.72 -2.42
N THR A 85 -18.70 -7.40 -1.83
CA THR A 85 -18.59 -6.87 -0.46
C THR A 85 -18.92 -5.37 -0.37
N LEU A 86 -18.74 -4.62 -1.46
CA LEU A 86 -19.01 -3.18 -1.52
C LEU A 86 -20.47 -2.79 -1.23
N ALA A 87 -21.42 -3.72 -1.36
CA ALA A 87 -22.84 -3.47 -1.09
C ALA A 87 -23.17 -3.55 0.41
N ASP A 88 -22.52 -4.43 1.18
CA ASP A 88 -22.98 -4.77 2.52
C ASP A 88 -21.96 -4.52 3.64
N LYS A 89 -20.64 -4.78 3.46
CA LYS A 89 -19.62 -4.67 4.53
C LYS A 89 -18.16 -4.51 4.02
N PRO A 90 -17.74 -3.34 3.52
CA PRO A 90 -16.37 -3.13 3.02
C PRO A 90 -15.24 -3.45 4.01
N GLY A 91 -15.52 -3.43 5.33
CA GLY A 91 -14.55 -3.77 6.37
C GLY A 91 -14.09 -5.23 6.36
N ASP A 92 -14.97 -6.17 5.99
CA ASP A 92 -14.66 -7.61 6.05
C ASP A 92 -13.54 -7.98 5.06
N TYR A 93 -13.56 -7.38 3.86
CA TYR A 93 -12.54 -7.59 2.84
C TYR A 93 -11.18 -7.00 3.26
N VAL A 94 -11.18 -5.80 3.85
CA VAL A 94 -9.97 -5.17 4.38
C VAL A 94 -9.38 -5.99 5.52
N ASP A 95 -10.21 -6.52 6.41
CA ASP A 95 -9.77 -7.36 7.52
C ASP A 95 -9.21 -8.70 7.05
N LYS A 96 -9.80 -9.32 6.02
CA LYS A 96 -9.26 -10.51 5.36
C LYS A 96 -7.87 -10.23 4.80
N PHE A 97 -7.71 -9.15 4.05
CA PHE A 97 -6.43 -8.76 3.49
C PHE A 97 -5.36 -8.48 4.55
N ARG A 98 -5.72 -7.78 5.64
CA ARG A 98 -4.81 -7.50 6.77
C ARG A 98 -4.33 -8.75 7.50
N LYS A 99 -5.10 -9.84 7.46
CA LYS A 99 -4.75 -11.12 8.08
C LYS A 99 -3.79 -11.96 7.24
N LEU A 100 -3.51 -11.58 5.99
CA LEU A 100 -2.48 -12.25 5.19
C LEU A 100 -1.12 -12.10 5.88
N PRO A 101 -0.33 -13.19 6.06
CA PRO A 101 0.94 -13.13 6.79
C PRO A 101 1.89 -12.04 6.27
N VAL A 102 2.06 -11.94 4.95
CA VAL A 102 2.90 -10.93 4.32
C VAL A 102 2.43 -9.50 4.57
N VAL A 103 1.12 -9.27 4.71
CA VAL A 103 0.55 -7.95 5.00
C VAL A 103 0.73 -7.61 6.48
N ALA A 104 0.57 -8.59 7.37
CA ALA A 104 0.85 -8.41 8.80
C ALA A 104 2.34 -8.08 9.04
N GLU A 105 3.24 -8.77 8.35
CA GLU A 105 4.69 -8.46 8.35
C GLU A 105 4.95 -7.03 7.84
N LEU A 106 4.32 -6.64 6.73
CA LEU A 106 4.43 -5.29 6.16
C LEU A 106 3.98 -4.19 7.13
N VAL A 107 2.84 -4.40 7.79
CA VAL A 107 2.38 -3.47 8.83
C VAL A 107 3.35 -3.43 10.02
N GLY A 108 3.92 -4.57 10.40
CA GLY A 108 4.95 -4.67 11.46
C GLY A 108 6.18 -3.83 11.14
N HIS A 109 6.79 -4.04 9.96
CA HIS A 109 7.96 -3.29 9.50
C HIS A 109 7.68 -1.79 9.33
N ALA A 110 6.43 -1.41 9.04
CA ALA A 110 6.04 -0.02 8.92
C ALA A 110 5.80 0.70 10.27
N GLY A 111 6.00 0.02 11.41
CA GLY A 111 5.83 0.59 12.76
C GLY A 111 4.48 0.28 13.39
N GLY A 112 3.77 -0.74 12.88
CA GLY A 112 2.47 -1.19 13.37
C GLY A 112 1.28 -0.41 12.82
N ALA A 113 0.07 -0.87 13.14
CA ALA A 113 -1.19 -0.35 12.59
C ALA A 113 -1.52 1.11 12.97
N GLN A 114 -0.80 1.68 13.95
CA GLN A 114 -0.91 3.11 14.26
C GLN A 114 -0.15 3.97 13.24
N GLN A 115 0.99 3.49 12.75
CA GLN A 115 1.86 4.21 11.81
C GLN A 115 1.59 3.86 10.35
N ALA A 116 1.14 2.63 10.09
CA ALA A 116 0.84 2.12 8.76
C ALA A 116 -0.66 2.04 8.51
N LYS A 117 -1.15 2.65 7.42
CA LYS A 117 -2.56 2.55 7.00
C LYS A 117 -2.69 1.64 5.79
N VAL A 118 -3.58 0.65 5.89
CA VAL A 118 -3.92 -0.25 4.78
C VAL A 118 -5.22 0.20 4.14
N ILE A 119 -5.18 0.47 2.84
CA ILE A 119 -6.30 0.93 2.02
C ILE A 119 -6.38 0.03 0.79
N LEU A 120 -7.60 -0.36 0.39
CA LEU A 120 -7.85 -1.27 -0.72
C LEU A 120 -8.78 -0.63 -1.74
N GLY A 121 -8.49 -0.84 -3.03
CA GLY A 121 -9.36 -0.38 -4.10
C GLY A 121 -8.95 -0.88 -5.47
N SER A 122 -9.57 -0.30 -6.49
CA SER A 122 -9.24 -0.49 -7.89
C SER A 122 -8.92 0.85 -8.53
N MET A 123 -8.07 0.83 -9.55
CA MET A 123 -7.78 1.97 -10.42
C MET A 123 -8.23 1.71 -11.87
N LYS A 124 -9.12 0.74 -12.08
CA LYS A 124 -9.58 0.33 -13.42
C LYS A 124 -10.43 1.40 -14.11
N THR A 125 -11.19 2.19 -13.35
CA THR A 125 -11.93 3.34 -13.87
C THR A 125 -11.55 4.61 -13.10
N VAL A 126 -11.75 5.78 -13.71
CA VAL A 126 -11.52 7.09 -13.06
C VAL A 126 -12.31 7.18 -11.75
N GLN A 127 -13.58 6.76 -11.76
CA GLN A 127 -14.43 6.78 -10.56
C GLN A 127 -13.87 5.90 -9.43
N GLN A 128 -13.31 4.72 -9.75
CA GLN A 128 -12.70 3.85 -8.75
C GLN A 128 -11.39 4.45 -8.21
N THR A 129 -10.58 5.05 -9.08
CA THR A 129 -9.38 5.79 -8.67
C THR A 129 -9.73 6.97 -7.76
N GLU A 130 -10.74 7.76 -8.11
CA GLU A 130 -11.22 8.89 -7.28
C GLU A 130 -11.70 8.41 -5.91
N ALA A 131 -12.43 7.29 -5.85
CA ALA A 131 -12.86 6.70 -4.58
C ALA A 131 -11.67 6.24 -3.72
N LEU A 132 -10.66 5.61 -4.33
CA LEU A 132 -9.44 5.19 -3.64
C LEU A 132 -8.66 6.39 -3.11
N VAL A 133 -8.47 7.42 -3.94
CA VAL A 133 -7.80 8.66 -3.57
C VAL A 133 -8.55 9.37 -2.44
N TYR A 134 -9.87 9.41 -2.49
CA TYR A 134 -10.70 9.97 -1.42
C TYR A 134 -10.44 9.27 -0.07
N GLN A 135 -10.37 7.93 -0.06
CA GLN A 135 -10.05 7.17 1.16
C GLN A 135 -8.66 7.50 1.70
N VAL A 136 -7.66 7.64 0.83
CA VAL A 136 -6.30 8.07 1.22
C VAL A 136 -6.36 9.44 1.89
N PHE A 137 -7.02 10.42 1.27
CA PHE A 137 -7.09 11.77 1.81
C PHE A 137 -7.85 11.85 3.15
N GLN A 138 -8.90 11.06 3.34
CA GLN A 138 -9.59 10.98 4.62
C GLN A 138 -8.65 10.56 5.76
N GLN A 139 -7.72 9.63 5.50
CA GLN A 139 -6.74 9.15 6.47
C GLN A 139 -5.55 10.10 6.66
N VAL A 140 -5.26 10.96 5.68
CA VAL A 140 -4.20 11.97 5.77
C VAL A 140 -4.66 13.18 6.58
N ILE A 141 -5.95 13.54 6.49
CA ILE A 141 -6.51 14.72 7.17
C ILE A 141 -6.88 14.43 8.63
N SER A 142 -7.20 13.17 8.96
CA SER A 142 -7.44 12.70 10.34
C SER A 142 -6.17 12.64 11.17
#